data_AF-A0A9W4JUQ1-F1
#
_entry.id   AF-A0A9W4JUQ1-F1
#
_cell.length_a   1.000
_cell.length_b   1.000
_cell.length_c   1.000
_cell.angle_alpha   90.00
_cell.angle_beta   90.00
_cell.angle_gamma   90.00
#
_symmetry.space_group_name_H-M   'P 1'
#
loop_
_entity.id
_entity.type
_entity.pdbx_description
1 polymer ?
#
loop_
_entity_poly.entity_id
_entity_poly.type
_entity_poly.pdbx_seq_one_letter_code
_entity_poly.pdbx_strand_id
1 'polypeptide(L)'
;METDNNETLAFYPAFCFKASPTHFTWVKIGAADVHRLRKIGSFVGQKVFFYNNHPIRFVNILGLIVERKEIYQRTILTFDDSSGAMVEVIVLHKLDPNNRPGANPEVQKHDDQSQINIFTGKPIDADQTPWSAFSVTERPMQLKKTVHITATDQHEVDISSLQPGTLVRVKGILGTFRNTMQIHLERFERVADTNAEMQFLDERLRFLLEVLSVPWVLTDDEIESLRQAAERGDEKVLEEKRRAERRARKRVEREEKDARAIARRYEREERARERQLGPLREDGQSVMRKFGF
;
A
#
# COMPACT_ATOMS: atom_id res chain seq x y z
N MET A 1 -31.81 -25.48 5.81
CA MET A 1 -32.19 -25.06 4.44
C MET A 1 -33.12 -23.88 4.61
N GLU A 2 -32.56 -22.68 4.70
CA GLU A 2 -33.36 -21.45 4.63
C GLU A 2 -33.31 -20.97 3.18
N THR A 3 -34.49 -20.87 2.60
CA THR A 3 -34.72 -20.44 1.23
C THR A 3 -34.28 -19.00 1.04
N ASP A 4 -33.58 -18.76 -0.06
CA ASP A 4 -33.04 -17.50 -0.55
C ASP A 4 -34.15 -16.43 -0.68
N ASN A 5 -34.50 -15.73 0.41
CA ASN A 5 -35.38 -14.55 0.39
C ASN A 5 -34.70 -13.31 -0.27
N ASN A 6 -33.61 -13.53 -1.00
CA ASN A 6 -32.71 -12.49 -1.47
C ASN A 6 -32.91 -12.15 -2.95
N GLU A 7 -33.74 -12.91 -3.67
CA GLU A 7 -34.04 -12.66 -5.08
C GLU A 7 -34.89 -11.40 -5.31
N THR A 8 -35.44 -10.80 -4.23
CA THR A 8 -36.32 -9.62 -4.31
C THR A 8 -35.73 -8.33 -3.73
N LEU A 9 -34.47 -8.31 -3.29
CA LEU A 9 -33.88 -7.09 -2.71
C LEU A 9 -33.40 -6.11 -3.79
N ALA A 10 -33.79 -4.83 -3.64
CA ALA A 10 -33.34 -3.75 -4.52
C ALA A 10 -31.89 -3.35 -4.20
N PHE A 11 -31.07 -3.23 -5.24
CA PHE A 11 -29.69 -2.72 -5.13
C PHE A 11 -29.63 -1.31 -5.70
N TYR A 12 -29.37 -0.34 -4.84
CA TYR A 12 -29.36 1.07 -5.23
C TYR A 12 -28.04 1.47 -5.90
N PRO A 13 -28.06 2.40 -6.88
CA PRO A 13 -26.86 2.93 -7.50
C PRO A 13 -25.88 3.56 -6.49
N ALA A 14 -24.61 3.67 -6.86
CA ALA A 14 -23.55 4.17 -5.97
C ALA A 14 -23.79 5.59 -5.43
N PHE A 15 -24.50 6.46 -6.17
CA PHE A 15 -24.84 7.80 -5.67
C PHE A 15 -25.78 7.78 -4.46
N CYS A 16 -26.49 6.66 -4.22
CA CYS A 16 -27.33 6.46 -3.04
C CYS A 16 -26.55 6.03 -1.80
N PHE A 17 -25.30 5.58 -1.94
CA PHE A 17 -24.56 4.96 -0.84
C PHE A 17 -24.33 5.89 0.36
N LYS A 18 -24.36 7.21 0.17
CA LYS A 18 -24.35 8.20 1.28
C LYS A 18 -25.53 8.08 2.24
N ALA A 19 -26.66 7.52 1.79
CA ALA A 19 -27.82 7.27 2.63
C ALA A 19 -27.79 5.87 3.28
N SER A 20 -26.85 5.00 2.91
CA SER A 20 -26.69 3.70 3.54
C SER A 20 -26.05 3.86 4.92
N PRO A 21 -26.57 3.18 5.96
CA PRO A 21 -25.97 3.18 7.29
C PRO A 21 -24.62 2.46 7.33
N THR A 22 -24.28 1.67 6.30
CA THR A 22 -23.08 0.82 6.31
C THR A 22 -21.93 1.38 5.46
N HIS A 23 -22.20 2.16 4.41
CA HIS A 23 -21.19 2.42 3.38
C HIS A 23 -19.98 3.22 3.85
N PHE A 24 -20.20 4.25 4.66
CA PHE A 24 -19.14 5.13 5.18
C PHE A 24 -18.84 4.87 6.66
N THR A 25 -19.16 3.68 7.15
CA THR A 25 -18.97 3.31 8.57
C THR A 25 -18.11 2.06 8.71
N TRP A 26 -17.44 1.95 9.86
CA TRP A 26 -16.70 0.75 10.23
C TRP A 26 -17.68 -0.29 10.76
N VAL A 27 -18.24 -1.09 9.85
CA VAL A 27 -19.28 -2.08 10.18
C VAL A 27 -18.73 -3.14 11.13
N LYS A 28 -19.33 -3.26 12.32
CA LYS A 28 -19.01 -4.30 13.29
C LYS A 28 -19.61 -5.61 12.79
N ILE A 29 -18.77 -6.59 12.50
CA ILE A 29 -19.18 -7.84 11.85
C ILE A 29 -18.30 -9.00 12.32
N GLY A 30 -18.83 -10.22 12.30
CA GLY A 30 -18.06 -11.42 12.62
C GLY A 30 -17.36 -12.02 11.40
N ALA A 31 -16.34 -12.84 11.62
CA ALA A 31 -15.59 -13.49 10.54
C ALA A 31 -16.50 -14.37 9.66
N ALA A 32 -17.45 -15.10 10.24
CA ALA A 32 -18.43 -15.88 9.49
C ALA A 32 -19.28 -15.01 8.57
N ASP A 33 -19.74 -13.85 9.05
CA ASP A 33 -20.55 -12.93 8.26
C ASP A 33 -19.75 -12.21 7.18
N VAL A 34 -18.46 -11.95 7.40
CA VAL A 34 -17.54 -11.46 6.35
C VAL A 34 -17.53 -12.41 5.16
N HIS A 35 -17.51 -13.73 5.40
CA HIS A 35 -17.57 -14.73 4.31
C HIS A 35 -18.94 -14.85 3.65
N ARG A 36 -20.02 -14.42 4.31
CA ARG A 36 -21.36 -14.35 3.71
C ARG A 36 -21.55 -13.15 2.78
N LEU A 37 -20.64 -12.18 2.81
CA LEU A 37 -20.75 -10.98 1.99
C LEU A 37 -20.68 -11.32 0.50
N ARG A 38 -21.61 -10.75 -0.27
CA ARG A 38 -21.73 -11.02 -1.71
C ARG A 38 -21.15 -9.88 -2.53
N LYS A 39 -20.59 -10.24 -3.69
CA LYS A 39 -20.29 -9.28 -4.75
C LYS A 39 -21.43 -9.25 -5.74
N ILE A 40 -21.81 -8.06 -6.17
CA ILE A 40 -22.83 -7.86 -7.18
C ILE A 40 -22.14 -7.39 -8.47
N GLY A 41 -22.48 -8.01 -9.60
CA GLY A 41 -21.80 -7.81 -10.89
C GLY A 41 -21.77 -6.36 -11.35
N SER A 42 -22.83 -5.59 -11.08
CA SER A 42 -22.93 -4.17 -11.43
C SER A 42 -21.99 -3.25 -10.64
N PHE A 43 -21.36 -3.75 -9.57
CA PHE A 43 -20.43 -2.99 -8.72
C PHE A 43 -18.99 -3.53 -8.76
N VAL A 44 -18.67 -4.37 -9.76
CA VAL A 44 -17.32 -4.91 -9.95
C VAL A 44 -16.31 -3.76 -10.08
N GLY A 45 -15.18 -3.88 -9.38
CA GLY A 45 -14.11 -2.87 -9.36
C GLY A 45 -14.23 -1.81 -8.26
N GLN A 46 -15.39 -1.65 -7.61
CA GLN A 46 -15.60 -0.61 -6.59
C GLN A 46 -15.15 -1.03 -5.17
N LYS A 47 -14.66 -2.27 -4.99
CA LYS A 47 -14.31 -2.87 -3.68
C LYS A 47 -15.47 -2.78 -2.67
N VAL A 48 -16.71 -2.91 -3.15
CA VAL A 48 -17.93 -2.93 -2.34
C VAL A 48 -18.49 -4.34 -2.33
N PHE A 49 -18.94 -4.76 -1.16
CA PHE A 49 -19.59 -6.04 -0.91
C PHE A 49 -20.95 -5.79 -0.28
N PHE A 50 -21.81 -6.81 -0.22
CA PHE A 50 -23.18 -6.65 0.24
C PHE A 50 -23.54 -7.69 1.28
N TYR A 51 -24.04 -7.22 2.42
CA TYR A 51 -24.83 -8.03 3.35
C TYR A 51 -26.29 -7.71 3.07
N ASN A 52 -27.10 -8.70 2.70
CA ASN A 52 -28.40 -8.45 2.06
C ASN A 52 -28.23 -7.49 0.86
N ASN A 53 -28.75 -6.27 0.96
CA ASN A 53 -28.55 -5.18 0.00
C ASN A 53 -27.82 -3.95 0.58
N HIS A 54 -27.23 -4.07 1.78
CA HIS A 54 -26.40 -3.02 2.37
C HIS A 54 -24.99 -3.00 1.77
N PRO A 55 -24.53 -1.90 1.16
CA PRO A 55 -23.17 -1.78 0.65
C PRO A 55 -22.15 -1.62 1.79
N ILE A 56 -21.20 -2.54 1.88
CA ILE A 56 -20.15 -2.60 2.89
C ILE A 56 -18.79 -2.55 2.22
N ARG A 57 -17.92 -1.68 2.73
CA ARG A 57 -16.53 -1.55 2.29
C ARG A 57 -15.54 -1.66 3.46
N PHE A 58 -15.92 -1.10 4.59
CA PHE A 58 -15.09 -1.00 5.79
C PHE A 58 -15.67 -1.88 6.89
N VAL A 59 -14.81 -2.70 7.50
CA VAL A 59 -15.19 -3.60 8.58
C VAL A 59 -14.35 -3.36 9.81
N ASN A 60 -14.95 -3.66 10.95
CA ASN A 60 -14.33 -3.61 12.27
C ASN A 60 -14.61 -4.96 12.94
N ILE A 61 -13.56 -5.76 13.09
CA ILE A 61 -13.62 -7.11 13.66
C ILE A 61 -12.85 -7.13 14.97
N LEU A 62 -13.21 -8.02 15.89
CA LEU A 62 -12.48 -8.28 17.12
C LEU A 62 -12.28 -9.79 17.20
N GLY A 63 -11.04 -10.23 17.42
CA GLY A 63 -10.73 -11.65 17.54
C GLY A 63 -9.29 -11.89 17.98
N LEU A 64 -8.99 -13.15 18.26
CA LEU A 64 -7.64 -13.62 18.55
C LEU A 64 -6.87 -13.82 17.25
N ILE A 65 -5.61 -13.41 17.25
CA ILE A 65 -4.67 -13.82 16.21
C ILE A 65 -4.30 -15.26 16.48
N VAL A 66 -4.68 -16.18 15.60
CA VAL A 66 -4.32 -17.60 15.72
C VAL A 66 -3.05 -17.95 14.95
N GLU A 67 -2.71 -17.16 13.93
CA GLU A 67 -1.54 -17.39 13.09
C GLU A 67 -0.99 -16.08 12.55
N ARG A 68 0.34 -16.01 12.42
CA ARG A 68 1.05 -14.94 11.72
C ARG A 68 2.00 -15.55 10.70
N LYS A 69 1.81 -15.23 9.42
CA LYS A 69 2.64 -15.67 8.30
C LYS A 69 3.32 -14.47 7.66
N GLU A 70 4.64 -14.47 7.65
CA GLU A 70 5.42 -13.49 6.90
C GLU A 70 5.67 -14.01 5.49
N ILE A 71 5.26 -13.27 4.47
CA ILE A 71 5.62 -13.54 3.08
C ILE A 71 6.23 -12.30 2.44
N TYR A 72 6.87 -12.46 1.28
CA TYR A 72 7.74 -11.43 0.69
C TYR A 72 7.16 -9.99 0.68
N GLN A 73 5.89 -9.81 0.34
CA GLN A 73 5.26 -8.48 0.21
C GLN A 73 4.18 -8.18 1.26
N ARG A 74 3.90 -9.11 2.18
CA ARG A 74 2.82 -8.94 3.15
C ARG A 74 3.00 -9.84 4.37
N THR A 75 2.51 -9.36 5.50
CA THR A 75 2.22 -10.19 6.67
C THR A 75 0.75 -10.57 6.62
N ILE A 76 0.45 -11.85 6.79
CA ILE A 76 -0.92 -12.37 6.87
C ILE A 76 -1.17 -12.78 8.33
N LEU A 77 -2.23 -12.25 8.92
CA LEU A 77 -2.70 -12.61 10.25
C LEU A 77 -4.02 -13.35 10.12
N THR A 78 -4.12 -14.55 10.67
CA THR A 78 -5.39 -15.28 10.72
C THR A 78 -6.09 -14.94 12.02
N PHE A 79 -7.33 -14.45 11.93
CA PHE A 79 -8.16 -14.07 13.07
C PHE A 79 -9.25 -15.11 13.32
N ASP A 80 -9.48 -15.43 14.59
CA ASP A 80 -10.62 -16.21 15.07
C ASP A 80 -11.41 -15.39 16.10
N ASP A 81 -12.71 -15.19 15.83
CA ASP A 81 -13.65 -14.48 16.70
C ASP A 81 -14.75 -15.41 17.24
N SER A 82 -14.57 -16.73 17.11
CA SER A 82 -15.53 -17.76 17.51
C SER A 82 -16.91 -17.66 16.84
N SER A 83 -17.05 -16.87 15.75
CA SER A 83 -18.31 -16.77 15.00
C SER A 83 -18.57 -17.96 14.06
N GLY A 84 -17.66 -18.93 14.02
CA GLY A 84 -17.74 -20.14 13.20
C GLY A 84 -16.89 -20.11 11.92
N ALA A 85 -16.07 -19.08 11.72
CA ALA A 85 -15.08 -19.03 10.65
C ALA A 85 -13.86 -18.20 11.06
N MET A 86 -12.74 -18.40 10.37
CA MET A 86 -11.56 -17.55 10.49
C MET A 86 -11.47 -16.59 9.30
N VAL A 87 -10.82 -15.43 9.48
CA VAL A 87 -10.58 -14.47 8.39
C VAL A 87 -9.13 -14.02 8.35
N GLU A 88 -8.60 -13.84 7.14
CA GLU A 88 -7.25 -13.35 6.93
C GLU A 88 -7.22 -11.82 6.92
N VAL A 89 -6.39 -11.24 7.79
CA VAL A 89 -6.05 -9.82 7.82
C VAL A 89 -4.69 -9.63 7.16
N ILE A 90 -4.63 -8.77 6.15
CA ILE A 90 -3.46 -8.53 5.30
C ILE A 90 -2.82 -7.21 5.67
N VAL A 91 -1.53 -7.26 6.00
CA VAL A 91 -0.68 -6.08 6.21
C VAL A 91 0.37 -6.03 5.11
N LEU A 92 0.48 -4.90 4.41
CA LEU A 92 1.40 -4.78 3.27
C LEU A 92 2.80 -4.40 3.73
N HIS A 93 3.82 -4.87 3.01
CA HIS A 93 5.19 -4.40 3.17
C HIS A 93 5.43 -3.18 2.30
N LYS A 94 6.18 -2.21 2.82
CA LYS A 94 6.74 -1.14 2.02
C LYS A 94 7.79 -1.76 1.10
N LEU A 95 7.50 -1.77 -0.20
CA LEU A 95 8.46 -2.27 -1.19
C LEU A 95 9.56 -1.22 -1.37
N ASP A 96 10.81 -1.64 -1.21
CA ASP A 96 11.94 -0.83 -1.67
C ASP A 96 11.90 -0.74 -3.20
N PRO A 97 11.85 0.47 -3.80
CA PRO A 97 11.77 0.62 -5.26
C PRO A 97 12.99 0.03 -5.98
N ASN A 98 14.12 -0.12 -5.28
CA ASN A 98 15.37 -0.72 -5.78
C ASN A 98 15.38 -2.26 -5.72
N ASN A 99 14.41 -2.90 -5.07
CA ASN A 99 14.39 -4.35 -4.87
C ASN A 99 13.23 -4.99 -5.65
N ARG A 100 13.11 -4.67 -6.94
CA ARG A 100 12.14 -5.32 -7.84
C ARG A 100 12.65 -6.72 -8.19
N PRO A 101 11.92 -7.79 -7.88
CA PRO A 101 12.26 -9.11 -8.39
C PRO A 101 12.01 -9.11 -9.91
N GLY A 102 13.08 -9.00 -10.70
CA GLY A 102 13.02 -8.93 -12.17
C GLY A 102 14.04 -7.99 -12.82
N ALA A 103 14.80 -7.19 -12.06
CA ALA A 103 15.97 -6.52 -12.60
C ALA A 103 17.11 -7.53 -12.72
N ASN A 104 17.48 -7.90 -13.95
CA ASN A 104 18.70 -8.67 -14.21
C ASN A 104 19.87 -7.99 -13.50
N PRO A 105 20.69 -8.72 -12.71
CA PRO A 105 21.93 -8.14 -12.23
C PRO A 105 22.79 -7.82 -13.46
N GLU A 106 23.01 -6.52 -13.71
CA GLU A 106 24.10 -6.09 -14.56
C GLU A 106 25.38 -6.74 -14.03
N VAL A 107 25.95 -7.61 -14.86
CA VAL A 107 27.24 -8.24 -14.62
C VAL A 107 28.25 -7.11 -14.44
N GLN A 108 28.63 -6.86 -13.19
CA GLN A 108 29.82 -6.09 -12.87
C GLN A 108 31.00 -6.88 -13.44
N LYS A 109 31.50 -6.45 -14.60
CA LYS A 109 32.75 -6.92 -15.17
C LYS A 109 33.87 -6.48 -14.23
N HIS A 110 34.28 -7.38 -13.34
CA HIS A 110 35.60 -7.32 -12.77
C HIS A 110 36.56 -7.85 -13.84
N ASP A 111 37.27 -6.93 -14.49
CA ASP A 111 38.48 -7.26 -15.25
C ASP A 111 39.52 -7.79 -14.27
N ASP A 112 39.89 -9.06 -14.41
CA ASP A 112 41.08 -9.58 -13.76
C ASP A 112 41.97 -10.26 -14.79
N GLN A 113 43.04 -9.53 -15.16
CA GLN A 113 44.13 -10.02 -15.96
C GLN A 113 45.10 -10.78 -15.04
N SER A 114 45.21 -12.10 -15.18
CA SER A 114 46.46 -12.79 -14.84
C SER A 114 46.60 -14.16 -15.52
N GLN A 115 47.30 -14.09 -16.63
CA GLN A 115 48.36 -14.98 -17.13
C GLN A 115 48.38 -16.46 -16.69
N ILE A 116 48.20 -17.27 -17.73
CA ILE A 116 48.58 -18.66 -17.98
C ILE A 116 49.96 -19.01 -17.40
N ASN A 117 50.06 -20.14 -16.71
CA ASN A 117 51.29 -20.91 -16.66
C ASN A 117 50.99 -22.41 -16.72
N ILE A 118 51.52 -23.06 -17.75
CA ILE A 118 51.46 -24.50 -18.03
C ILE A 118 52.77 -25.10 -17.51
N PHE A 119 52.74 -26.15 -16.67
CA PHE A 119 53.79 -27.18 -16.65
C PHE A 119 53.34 -28.50 -15.99
N THR A 120 53.25 -29.52 -16.86
CA THR A 120 53.49 -30.98 -16.72
C THR A 120 53.45 -31.71 -15.37
N GLY A 121 52.53 -32.69 -15.26
CA GLY A 121 52.83 -34.12 -15.10
C GLY A 121 53.05 -34.73 -13.69
N LYS A 122 52.05 -35.45 -13.16
CA LYS A 122 52.15 -36.85 -12.63
C LYS A 122 50.78 -37.37 -12.13
N PRO A 123 50.59 -38.71 -12.04
CA PRO A 123 49.27 -39.34 -11.98
C PRO A 123 48.71 -39.49 -10.56
N ILE A 124 47.37 -39.41 -10.51
CA ILE A 124 46.38 -40.05 -9.63
C ILE A 124 46.95 -40.80 -8.42
N ASP A 125 46.60 -40.31 -7.22
CA ASP A 125 46.42 -41.16 -6.04
C ASP A 125 45.00 -40.96 -5.49
N ALA A 126 44.36 -42.07 -5.17
CA ALA A 126 42.98 -42.15 -4.74
C ALA A 126 42.94 -42.14 -3.21
N ASP A 127 42.45 -41.03 -2.63
CA ASP A 127 41.66 -40.99 -1.39
C ASP A 127 41.65 -39.56 -0.85
N GLN A 128 40.58 -38.83 -1.17
CA GLN A 128 40.02 -37.75 -0.34
C GLN A 128 38.79 -37.17 -1.06
N THR A 129 37.62 -37.64 -0.67
CA THR A 129 36.34 -37.00 -0.99
C THR A 129 36.28 -35.62 -0.34
N PRO A 130 36.00 -34.54 -1.09
CA PRO A 130 35.96 -33.18 -0.56
C PRO A 130 34.58 -32.89 0.03
N TRP A 131 34.26 -33.45 1.21
CA TRP A 131 33.03 -33.09 1.94
C TRP A 131 33.26 -32.48 3.33
N SER A 132 34.50 -32.26 3.73
CA SER A 132 34.84 -31.78 5.09
C SER A 132 35.28 -30.31 5.17
N ALA A 133 35.02 -29.49 4.16
CA ALA A 133 35.41 -28.07 4.14
C ALA A 133 34.23 -27.08 4.01
N PHE A 134 33.02 -27.46 4.41
CA PHE A 134 31.97 -26.46 4.66
C PHE A 134 32.14 -25.87 6.06
N SER A 135 33.07 -24.93 6.17
CA SER A 135 33.06 -23.96 7.26
C SER A 135 31.76 -23.16 7.14
N VAL A 136 30.76 -23.52 7.94
CA VAL A 136 29.55 -22.74 8.13
C VAL A 136 29.95 -21.50 8.92
N THR A 137 30.53 -20.52 8.23
CA THR A 137 30.60 -19.16 8.73
C THR A 137 29.20 -18.59 8.54
N GLU A 138 28.33 -18.77 9.54
CA GLU A 138 27.08 -18.01 9.65
C GLU A 138 27.44 -16.52 9.62
N ARG A 139 27.39 -15.91 8.44
CA ARG A 139 27.22 -14.46 8.35
C ARG A 139 25.81 -14.22 8.90
N PRO A 140 25.63 -13.48 10.00
CA PRO A 140 24.30 -13.08 10.40
C PRO A 140 23.75 -12.24 9.24
N MET A 141 22.78 -12.80 8.52
CA MET A 141 22.00 -12.02 7.57
C MET A 141 21.40 -10.89 8.40
N GLN A 142 21.86 -9.66 8.20
CA GLN A 142 21.20 -8.48 8.72
C GLN A 142 19.78 -8.49 8.17
N LEU A 143 18.83 -8.97 8.97
CA LEU A 143 17.42 -9.01 8.61
C LEU A 143 17.00 -7.55 8.40
N LYS A 144 16.91 -7.12 7.14
CA LYS A 144 16.40 -5.79 6.80
C LYS A 144 15.05 -5.65 7.48
N LYS A 145 14.92 -4.64 8.35
CA LYS A 145 13.70 -4.39 9.10
C LYS A 145 12.55 -4.15 8.11
N THR A 146 11.60 -5.08 8.05
CA THR A 146 10.40 -4.94 7.23
C THR A 146 9.61 -3.75 7.74
N VAL A 147 9.29 -2.81 6.85
CA VAL A 147 8.39 -1.68 7.15
C VAL A 147 6.99 -2.09 6.67
N HIS A 148 6.00 -2.03 7.55
CA HIS A 148 4.62 -2.36 7.22
C HIS A 148 3.82 -1.09 6.94
N ILE A 149 2.87 -1.15 6.00
CA ILE A 149 2.05 -0.01 5.57
C ILE A 149 0.57 -0.36 5.46
N THR A 150 -0.30 0.63 5.62
CA THR A 150 -1.74 0.51 5.35
C THR A 150 -2.03 0.39 3.86
N ALA A 151 -3.16 -0.20 3.51
CA ALA A 151 -3.51 -0.42 2.10
C ALA A 151 -3.98 0.85 1.38
N THR A 152 -4.62 1.79 2.08
CA THR A 152 -5.18 3.02 1.47
C THR A 152 -4.14 4.11 1.34
N ASP A 153 -3.56 4.53 2.47
CA ASP A 153 -2.70 5.72 2.52
C ASP A 153 -1.20 5.38 2.47
N GLN A 154 -0.86 4.08 2.46
CA GLN A 154 0.52 3.60 2.58
C GLN A 154 1.26 4.17 3.81
N HIS A 155 0.50 4.48 4.86
CA HIS A 155 1.03 5.00 6.10
C HIS A 155 1.75 3.88 6.86
N GLU A 156 2.90 4.15 7.46
CA GLU A 156 3.66 3.16 8.20
C GLU A 156 2.92 2.71 9.47
N VAL A 157 2.86 1.41 9.70
CA VAL A 157 2.16 0.81 10.85
C VAL A 157 3.11 -0.12 11.59
N ASP A 158 3.24 0.07 12.90
CA ASP A 158 3.97 -0.88 13.73
C ASP A 158 3.04 -2.04 14.14
N ILE A 159 3.30 -3.23 13.60
CA ILE A 159 2.56 -4.46 13.93
C ILE A 159 3.33 -5.39 14.87
N SER A 160 4.35 -4.89 15.58
CA SER A 160 5.14 -5.71 16.50
C SER A 160 4.30 -6.38 17.59
N SER A 161 3.19 -5.74 17.99
CA SER A 161 2.27 -6.25 19.00
C SER A 161 1.24 -7.27 18.48
N LEU A 162 1.13 -7.43 17.16
CA LEU A 162 0.24 -8.39 16.51
C LEU A 162 0.93 -9.76 16.43
N GLN A 163 0.89 -10.49 17.54
CA GLN A 163 1.43 -11.84 17.68
C GLN A 163 0.30 -12.85 17.87
N PRO A 164 0.51 -14.13 17.53
CA PRO A 164 -0.42 -15.19 17.89
C PRO A 164 -0.76 -15.17 19.39
N GLY A 165 -2.03 -15.37 19.72
CA GLY A 165 -2.58 -15.28 21.07
C GLY A 165 -3.01 -13.87 21.51
N THR A 166 -2.70 -12.82 20.74
CA THR A 166 -3.14 -11.46 21.08
C THR A 166 -4.59 -11.24 20.65
N LEU A 167 -5.42 -10.72 21.57
CA LEU A 167 -6.77 -10.24 21.30
C LEU A 167 -6.72 -8.81 20.73
N VAL A 168 -7.26 -8.62 19.53
CA VAL A 168 -7.11 -7.37 18.78
C VAL A 168 -8.41 -6.99 18.10
N ARG A 169 -8.72 -5.70 18.14
CA ARG A 169 -9.72 -5.06 17.30
C ARG A 169 -9.06 -4.52 16.04
N VAL A 170 -9.51 -4.94 14.87
CA VAL A 170 -8.99 -4.54 13.56
C VAL A 170 -10.04 -3.79 12.77
N LYS A 171 -9.65 -2.63 12.25
CA LYS A 171 -10.39 -1.87 11.25
C LYS A 171 -9.69 -2.02 9.90
N GLY A 172 -10.42 -2.46 8.89
CA GLY A 172 -9.84 -2.69 7.57
C GLY A 172 -10.82 -2.66 6.42
N ILE A 173 -10.27 -2.69 5.21
CA ILE A 173 -11.02 -2.66 3.96
C ILE A 173 -11.18 -4.08 3.45
N LEU A 174 -12.40 -4.41 3.03
CA LEU A 174 -12.70 -5.71 2.44
C LEU A 174 -11.98 -5.88 1.10
N GLY A 175 -11.46 -7.08 0.90
CA GLY A 175 -10.84 -7.52 -0.34
C GLY A 175 -11.11 -9.01 -0.56
N THR A 176 -10.66 -9.52 -1.70
CA THR A 176 -10.64 -10.95 -1.95
C THR A 176 -9.38 -11.36 -2.66
N PHE A 177 -8.91 -12.55 -2.38
CA PHE A 177 -7.85 -13.20 -3.13
C PHE A 177 -8.26 -14.63 -3.45
N ARG A 178 -8.20 -15.01 -4.74
CA ARG A 178 -8.63 -16.34 -5.21
C ARG A 178 -10.01 -16.76 -4.69
N ASN A 179 -10.96 -15.83 -4.74
CA ASN A 179 -12.34 -16.00 -4.27
C ASN A 179 -12.53 -16.15 -2.74
N THR A 180 -11.47 -15.98 -1.94
CA THR A 180 -11.57 -15.95 -0.47
C THR A 180 -11.60 -14.52 0.04
N MET A 181 -12.45 -14.22 1.03
CA MET A 181 -12.52 -12.91 1.67
C MET A 181 -11.28 -12.64 2.52
N GLN A 182 -10.77 -11.42 2.42
CA GLN A 182 -9.63 -10.93 3.20
C GLN A 182 -9.90 -9.49 3.67
N ILE A 183 -9.24 -9.07 4.73
CA ILE A 183 -9.35 -7.71 5.29
C ILE A 183 -7.99 -7.04 5.19
N HIS A 184 -7.89 -5.96 4.43
CA HIS A 184 -6.68 -5.14 4.39
C HIS A 184 -6.63 -4.22 5.60
N LEU A 185 -5.58 -4.34 6.41
CA LEU A 185 -5.42 -3.58 7.64
C LEU A 185 -5.30 -2.07 7.36
N GLU A 186 -6.12 -1.29 8.05
CA GLU A 186 -6.02 0.18 8.09
C GLU A 186 -5.63 0.67 9.49
N ARG A 187 -6.26 0.12 10.54
CA ARG A 187 -5.97 0.46 11.95
C ARG A 187 -6.23 -0.75 12.84
N PHE A 188 -5.56 -0.82 13.97
CA PHE A 188 -5.85 -1.81 14.99
C PHE A 188 -5.70 -1.23 16.40
N GLU A 189 -6.28 -1.92 17.36
CA GLU A 189 -6.21 -1.61 18.77
C GLU A 189 -6.16 -2.92 19.56
N ARG A 190 -5.24 -3.03 20.52
CA ARG A 190 -5.21 -4.17 21.43
C ARG A 190 -6.37 -4.05 22.41
N VAL A 191 -7.05 -5.17 22.63
CA VAL A 191 -8.13 -5.23 23.61
C VAL A 191 -7.50 -5.59 24.96
N ALA A 192 -7.75 -4.76 25.97
CA ALA A 192 -7.06 -4.88 27.25
C ALA A 192 -7.65 -5.98 28.14
N ASP A 193 -8.98 -6.14 28.13
CA ASP A 193 -9.69 -7.06 29.01
C ASP A 193 -10.93 -7.66 28.35
N THR A 194 -11.51 -8.65 29.02
CA THR A 194 -12.74 -9.33 28.59
C THR A 194 -13.96 -8.40 28.61
N ASN A 195 -13.96 -7.33 29.42
CA ASN A 195 -15.08 -6.39 29.44
C ASN A 195 -15.18 -5.62 28.12
N ALA A 196 -14.05 -5.13 27.61
CA ALA A 196 -13.97 -4.46 26.31
C ALA A 196 -14.35 -5.41 25.16
N GLU A 197 -13.95 -6.68 25.25
CA GLU A 197 -14.41 -7.73 24.34
C GLU A 197 -15.94 -7.89 24.37
N MET A 198 -16.53 -8.07 25.55
CA MET A 198 -17.97 -8.26 25.69
C MET A 198 -18.77 -7.04 25.24
N GLN A 199 -18.28 -5.82 25.49
CA GLN A 199 -18.90 -4.60 24.97
C GLN A 199 -18.91 -4.57 23.44
N PHE A 200 -17.79 -4.92 22.81
CA PHE A 200 -17.73 -5.00 21.36
C PHE A 200 -18.69 -6.06 20.80
N LEU A 201 -18.79 -7.22 21.47
CA LEU A 201 -19.69 -8.29 21.06
C LEU A 201 -21.17 -7.84 21.14
N ASP A 202 -21.57 -7.11 22.19
CA ASP A 202 -22.89 -6.49 22.30
C ASP A 202 -23.15 -5.49 21.15
N GLU A 203 -22.19 -4.60 20.90
CA GLU A 203 -22.31 -3.62 19.82
C GLU A 203 -22.39 -4.29 18.44
N ARG A 204 -21.63 -5.37 18.21
CA ARG A 204 -21.67 -6.14 16.96
C ARG A 204 -23.03 -6.81 16.79
N LEU A 205 -23.53 -7.47 17.83
CA LEU A 205 -24.82 -8.16 17.80
C LEU A 205 -25.97 -7.16 17.55
N ARG A 206 -25.97 -6.03 18.26
CA ARG A 206 -26.95 -4.96 18.05
C ARG A 206 -26.93 -4.46 16.61
N PHE A 207 -25.75 -4.18 16.06
CA PHE A 207 -25.62 -3.73 14.67
C PHE A 207 -26.09 -4.79 13.65
N LEU A 208 -25.78 -6.06 13.89
CA LEU A 208 -26.25 -7.16 13.05
C LEU A 208 -27.78 -7.24 13.01
N LEU A 209 -28.43 -7.18 14.17
CA LEU A 209 -29.88 -7.33 14.31
C LEU A 209 -30.64 -6.08 13.81
N GLU A 210 -30.22 -4.89 14.23
CA GLU A 210 -30.94 -3.64 13.94
C GLU A 210 -30.67 -3.10 12.54
N VAL A 211 -29.47 -3.35 11.98
CA VAL A 211 -29.04 -2.76 10.70
C VAL A 211 -28.91 -3.82 9.61
N LEU A 212 -28.00 -4.79 9.77
CA LEU A 212 -27.64 -5.69 8.68
C LEU A 212 -28.75 -6.68 8.31
N SER A 213 -29.49 -7.16 9.31
CA SER A 213 -30.59 -8.12 9.14
C SER A 213 -31.84 -7.49 8.53
N VAL A 214 -31.99 -6.17 8.63
CA VAL A 214 -33.12 -5.42 8.06
C VAL A 214 -32.75 -4.96 6.64
N PRO A 215 -33.56 -5.27 5.60
CA PRO A 215 -33.31 -4.78 4.26
C PRO A 215 -33.19 -3.25 4.20
N TRP A 216 -32.19 -2.74 3.49
CA TRP A 216 -32.08 -1.31 3.23
C TRP A 216 -33.12 -0.90 2.21
N VAL A 217 -33.95 0.09 2.53
CA VAL A 217 -34.98 0.59 1.62
C VAL A 217 -34.86 2.11 1.53
N LEU A 218 -34.98 2.63 0.32
CA LEU A 218 -35.09 4.05 0.01
C LEU A 218 -36.38 4.29 -0.77
N THR A 219 -37.04 5.41 -0.48
CA THR A 219 -38.18 5.91 -1.24
C THR A 219 -37.74 6.55 -2.55
N ASP A 220 -38.63 6.61 -3.53
CA ASP A 220 -38.34 7.23 -4.84
C ASP A 220 -37.93 8.71 -4.69
N ASP A 221 -38.56 9.44 -3.76
CA ASP A 221 -38.23 10.83 -3.45
C ASP A 221 -36.80 10.96 -2.87
N GLU A 222 -36.40 10.05 -1.98
CA GLU A 222 -35.03 10.01 -1.46
C GLU A 222 -34.04 9.71 -2.59
N ILE A 223 -34.33 8.73 -3.44
CA ILE A 223 -33.45 8.36 -4.57
C ILE A 223 -33.24 9.56 -5.50
N GLU A 224 -34.32 10.27 -5.85
CA GLU A 224 -34.26 11.43 -6.74
C GLU A 224 -33.50 12.60 -6.09
N SER A 225 -33.73 12.88 -4.80
CA SER A 225 -32.96 13.87 -4.05
C SER A 225 -31.46 13.53 -4.02
N LEU A 226 -31.13 12.24 -3.81
CA LEU A 226 -29.75 11.77 -3.79
C LEU A 226 -29.08 11.92 -5.15
N ARG A 227 -29.79 11.65 -6.26
CA ARG A 227 -29.35 11.85 -7.64
C ARG A 227 -29.04 13.32 -7.91
N GLN A 228 -29.99 14.22 -7.66
CA GLN A 228 -29.79 15.66 -7.88
C GLN A 228 -28.64 16.23 -7.05
N ALA A 229 -28.45 15.71 -5.83
CA ALA A 229 -27.32 16.09 -5.00
C ALA A 229 -25.98 15.54 -5.52
N ALA A 230 -25.96 14.39 -6.18
CA ALA A 230 -24.76 13.85 -6.83
C ALA A 230 -24.38 14.67 -8.07
N GLU A 231 -25.34 14.99 -8.94
CA GLU A 231 -25.12 15.82 -10.13
C GLU A 231 -24.57 17.21 -9.78
N ARG A 232 -25.16 17.85 -8.76
CA ARG A 232 -24.64 19.13 -8.22
C ARG A 232 -23.25 18.99 -7.61
N GLY A 233 -22.91 17.83 -7.06
CA GLY A 233 -21.57 17.53 -6.55
C GLY A 233 -20.55 17.45 -7.69
N ASP A 234 -20.87 16.71 -8.74
CA ASP A 234 -20.01 16.50 -9.91
C ASP A 234 -19.71 17.83 -10.63
N GLU A 235 -20.71 18.70 -10.77
CA GLU A 235 -20.53 20.03 -11.35
C GLU A 235 -19.53 20.88 -10.54
N LYS A 236 -19.63 20.85 -9.21
CA LYS A 236 -18.69 21.56 -8.32
C LYS A 236 -17.27 21.01 -8.45
N VAL A 237 -17.10 19.69 -8.47
CA VAL A 237 -15.79 19.04 -8.62
C VAL A 237 -15.16 19.41 -9.97
N LEU A 238 -15.95 19.41 -11.05
CA LEU A 238 -15.46 19.79 -12.37
C LEU A 238 -15.01 21.26 -12.41
N GLU A 239 -15.77 22.17 -11.80
CA GLU A 239 -15.41 23.57 -11.72
C GLU A 239 -14.16 23.80 -10.84
N GLU A 240 -14.01 23.08 -9.73
CA GLU A 240 -12.81 23.10 -8.91
C GLU A 240 -11.58 22.59 -9.66
N LYS A 241 -11.71 21.50 -10.42
CA LYS A 241 -10.65 20.98 -11.28
C LYS A 241 -10.22 22.02 -12.31
N ARG A 242 -11.18 22.66 -12.99
CA ARG A 242 -10.92 23.75 -13.94
C ARG A 242 -10.19 24.93 -13.28
N ARG A 243 -10.54 25.28 -12.04
CA ARG A 243 -9.85 26.32 -11.26
C ARG A 243 -8.43 25.91 -10.87
N ALA A 244 -8.22 24.65 -10.47
CA ALA A 244 -6.92 24.10 -10.12
C ALA A 244 -5.98 24.08 -11.33
N GLU A 245 -6.45 23.64 -12.50
CA GLU A 245 -5.68 23.66 -13.75
C GLU A 245 -5.26 25.07 -14.16
N ARG A 246 -6.17 26.05 -14.03
CA ARG A 246 -5.85 27.47 -14.26
C ARG A 246 -4.75 27.98 -13.32
N ARG A 247 -4.79 27.58 -12.03
CA ARG A 247 -3.76 27.95 -11.05
C ARG A 247 -2.43 27.26 -11.34
N ALA A 248 -2.45 25.98 -11.71
CA ALA A 248 -1.27 25.20 -12.08
C ALA A 248 -0.58 25.80 -13.32
N ARG A 249 -1.33 26.14 -14.36
CA ARG A 249 -0.78 26.78 -15.57
C ARG A 249 -0.09 28.10 -15.25
N LYS A 250 -0.70 28.94 -14.41
CA LYS A 250 -0.08 30.20 -13.95
C LYS A 250 1.18 29.97 -13.12
N ARG A 251 1.25 28.88 -12.33
CA ARG A 251 2.44 28.51 -11.55
C ARG A 251 3.59 28.11 -12.46
N VAL A 252 3.32 27.25 -13.45
CA VAL A 252 4.32 26.84 -14.46
C VAL A 252 4.84 28.05 -15.24
N GLU A 253 3.97 28.97 -15.67
CA GLU A 253 4.40 30.17 -16.38
C GLU A 253 5.31 31.08 -15.54
N ARG A 254 5.05 31.19 -14.23
CA ARG A 254 5.91 31.95 -13.31
C ARG A 254 7.26 31.26 -13.12
N GLU A 255 7.26 29.95 -12.89
CA GLU A 255 8.49 29.15 -12.75
C GLU A 255 9.35 29.22 -14.02
N GLU A 256 8.75 29.22 -15.20
CA GLU A 256 9.47 29.37 -16.47
C GLU A 256 10.07 30.77 -16.63
N LYS A 257 9.32 31.82 -16.26
CA LYS A 257 9.84 33.19 -16.24
C LYS A 257 11.02 33.34 -15.28
N ASP A 258 10.91 32.78 -14.08
CA ASP A 258 11.98 32.80 -13.07
C ASP A 258 13.20 32.01 -13.56
N ALA A 259 13.00 30.82 -14.14
CA ALA A 259 14.09 30.02 -14.72
C ALA A 259 14.81 30.76 -15.84
N ARG A 260 14.07 31.44 -16.74
CA ARG A 260 14.65 32.28 -17.80
C ARG A 260 15.43 33.46 -17.22
N ALA A 261 14.94 34.08 -16.15
CA ALA A 261 15.63 35.18 -15.48
C ALA A 261 16.95 34.71 -14.84
N ILE A 262 16.93 33.55 -14.15
CA ILE A 262 18.12 32.93 -13.55
C ILE A 262 19.14 32.57 -14.63
N ALA A 263 18.71 31.94 -15.73
CA ALA A 263 19.60 31.58 -16.84
C ALA A 263 20.28 32.80 -17.46
N ARG A 264 19.53 33.88 -17.73
CA ARG A 264 20.09 35.14 -18.24
C ARG A 264 21.07 35.79 -17.27
N ARG A 265 20.81 35.69 -15.96
CA ARG A 265 21.72 36.21 -14.94
C ARG A 265 23.02 35.41 -14.91
N TYR A 266 22.91 34.07 -14.93
CA TYR A 266 24.05 33.17 -14.98
C TYR A 266 24.92 33.40 -16.22
N GLU A 267 24.32 33.54 -17.40
CA GLU A 267 25.05 33.81 -18.65
C GLU A 267 25.85 35.12 -18.60
N ARG A 268 25.31 36.16 -17.96
CA ARG A 268 26.03 37.42 -17.75
C ARG A 268 27.19 37.26 -16.76
N GLU A 269 26.97 36.54 -15.66
CA GLU A 269 28.02 36.26 -14.66
C GLU A 269 29.14 35.41 -15.27
N GLU A 270 28.81 34.41 -16.09
CA GLU A 270 29.79 33.58 -16.83
C GLU A 270 30.60 34.41 -17.83
N ARG A 271 29.95 35.26 -18.63
CA ARG A 271 30.69 36.18 -19.53
C ARG A 271 31.60 37.14 -18.75
N ALA A 272 31.19 37.57 -17.56
CA ALA A 272 32.03 38.41 -16.72
C ALA A 272 33.24 37.63 -16.16
N ARG A 273 33.03 36.37 -15.72
CA ARG A 273 34.12 35.48 -15.30
C ARG A 273 35.09 35.18 -16.44
N GLU A 274 34.59 34.87 -17.63
CA GLU A 274 35.43 34.61 -18.80
C GLU A 274 36.28 35.83 -19.18
N ARG A 275 35.71 37.04 -19.12
CA ARG A 275 36.46 38.29 -19.30
C ARG A 275 37.50 38.53 -18.23
N GLN A 276 37.28 38.06 -16.99
CA GLN A 276 38.29 38.13 -15.92
C GLN A 276 39.37 37.06 -16.08
N LEU A 277 39.04 35.89 -16.65
CA LEU A 277 39.99 34.82 -16.94
C LEU A 277 40.92 35.14 -18.12
N GLY A 278 40.51 36.00 -19.06
CA GLY A 278 41.35 36.46 -20.17
C GLY A 278 42.67 37.07 -19.69
N PRO A 279 42.63 38.14 -18.86
CA PRO A 279 43.81 38.73 -18.24
C PRO A 279 44.61 37.74 -17.39
N LEU A 280 43.96 36.88 -16.59
CA LEU A 280 44.68 35.86 -15.80
C LEU A 280 45.41 34.82 -16.66
N ARG A 281 44.87 34.47 -17.84
CA ARG A 281 45.52 33.57 -18.80
C ARG A 281 46.69 34.25 -19.49
N GLU A 282 46.56 35.52 -19.86
CA GLU A 282 47.64 36.32 -20.44
C GLU A 282 48.75 36.59 -19.43
N ASP A 283 48.41 36.93 -18.19
CA ASP A 283 49.35 37.09 -17.08
C ASP A 283 50.04 35.75 -16.76
N GLY A 284 49.30 34.65 -16.73
CA GLY A 284 49.85 33.30 -16.58
C GLY A 284 50.83 32.93 -17.70
N GLN A 285 50.49 33.21 -18.96
CA GLN A 285 51.38 33.02 -20.11
C GLN A 285 52.60 33.96 -20.09
N SER A 286 52.45 35.17 -19.58
CA SER A 286 53.56 36.12 -19.41
C SER A 286 54.50 35.67 -18.29
N VAL A 287 53.97 35.12 -17.19
CA VAL A 287 54.76 34.50 -16.11
C VAL A 287 55.48 33.26 -16.64
N MET A 288 54.83 32.36 -17.38
CA MET A 288 55.48 31.19 -17.99
C MET A 288 56.63 31.59 -18.93
N ARG A 289 56.42 32.59 -19.79
CA ARG A 289 57.48 33.14 -20.67
C ARG A 289 58.63 33.79 -19.90
N LYS A 290 58.36 34.40 -18.74
CA LYS A 290 59.35 35.10 -17.92
C LYS A 290 60.18 34.15 -17.04
N PHE A 291 59.62 33.00 -16.67
CA PHE A 291 60.28 32.00 -15.81
C PHE A 291 60.72 30.72 -16.55
N GLY A 292 60.58 30.65 -17.88
CA GLY A 292 61.24 29.64 -18.71
C GLY A 292 60.72 28.21 -18.50
N PHE A 293 59.40 28.04 -18.56
CA PHE A 293 58.76 26.75 -18.82
C PHE A 293 58.18 26.72 -20.24
#